data_AF-A0A1L6R225-F1
#
_entry.id   AF-A0A1L6R225-F1
#
_cell.length_a   1.000
_cell.length_b   1.000
_cell.length_c   1.000
_cell.angle_alpha   90.00
_cell.angle_beta   90.00
_cell.angle_gamma   90.00
#
_symmetry.space_group_name_H-M   'P 1'
#
loop_
_entity.id
_entity.type
_entity.pdbx_description
1 polymer ?
#
loop_
_entity_poly.entity_id
_entity_poly.type
_entity_poly.pdbx_seq_one_letter_code
_entity_poly.pdbx_strand_id
1 'polypeptide(L)'
;MNNRLNNIIKGDFKNFDRWIEVLNRQRNSLFDMENQSEEELTNLTYETSGILGEIADLAIEYGNFKDDFDTSKMYVNLYGPSLIIESKKTGGTYYLATDLEGIYLTTSFLHADNLKNMSDSFWLELFKLKKFSGFEYEENSFFSIDVQRKYPELFHTYKDTLFLMFRKFFLSHTEKHNDIDIGNFKVKWKPDEDFSKMISEICLAFKSMYKMDYQLWKITDLRMKKNDTRK
;
A
#
# COMPACT_ATOMS: atom_id res chain seq x y z
N MET A 1 -6.60 -12.64 -18.30
CA MET A 1 -5.40 -11.94 -17.81
C MET A 1 -4.94 -10.96 -18.88
N ASN A 2 -4.56 -9.73 -18.52
CA ASN A 2 -4.23 -8.66 -19.48
C ASN A 2 -2.91 -8.99 -20.23
N ASN A 3 -2.87 -8.86 -21.56
CA ASN A 3 -1.67 -9.16 -22.38
C ASN A 3 -0.40 -8.44 -21.89
N ARG A 4 -0.51 -7.21 -21.38
CA ARG A 4 0.64 -6.48 -20.81
C ARG A 4 1.22 -7.20 -19.59
N LEU A 5 0.34 -7.66 -18.69
CA LEU A 5 0.75 -8.33 -17.46
C LEU A 5 1.41 -9.67 -17.76
N ASN A 6 0.87 -10.42 -18.74
CA ASN A 6 1.48 -11.66 -19.19
C ASN A 6 2.88 -11.44 -19.77
N ASN A 7 3.11 -10.34 -20.49
CA ASN A 7 4.42 -10.03 -21.05
C ASN A 7 5.44 -9.67 -19.97
N ILE A 8 5.03 -8.87 -18.98
CA ILE A 8 5.87 -8.53 -17.81
C ILE A 8 6.28 -9.82 -17.08
N ILE A 9 5.30 -10.67 -16.72
CA ILE A 9 5.58 -11.92 -16.00
C ILE A 9 6.50 -12.85 -16.81
N LYS A 10 6.27 -12.98 -18.12
CA LYS A 10 7.12 -13.82 -18.98
C LYS A 10 8.54 -13.27 -19.14
N GLY A 11 8.71 -11.94 -19.15
CA GLY A 11 10.01 -11.29 -19.25
C GLY A 11 10.91 -11.60 -18.05
N ASP A 12 10.32 -11.66 -16.86
CA ASP A 12 11.03 -11.80 -15.59
C ASP A 12 10.95 -13.20 -14.98
N PHE A 13 10.25 -14.13 -15.61
CA PHE A 13 10.05 -15.49 -15.10
C PHE A 13 11.36 -16.20 -14.70
N LYS A 14 12.44 -15.96 -15.44
CA LYS A 14 13.78 -16.52 -15.15
C LYS A 14 14.39 -16.06 -13.82
N ASN A 15 13.91 -14.95 -13.27
CA ASN A 15 14.41 -14.37 -12.02
C ASN A 15 13.63 -14.90 -10.80
N PHE A 16 12.45 -15.49 -11.00
CA PHE A 16 11.52 -15.83 -9.91
C PHE A 16 12.11 -16.85 -8.95
N ASP A 17 12.80 -17.88 -9.44
CA ASP A 17 13.42 -18.89 -8.57
C ASP A 17 14.43 -18.24 -7.61
N ARG A 18 15.28 -17.33 -8.13
CA ARG A 18 16.23 -16.56 -7.30
C ARG A 18 15.51 -15.70 -6.28
N TRP A 19 14.46 -14.98 -6.71
CA TRP A 19 13.71 -14.12 -5.80
C TRP A 19 13.06 -14.90 -4.67
N ILE A 20 12.41 -16.02 -5.00
CA ILE A 20 11.78 -16.93 -4.04
C ILE A 20 12.82 -17.45 -3.04
N GLU A 21 14.00 -17.86 -3.51
CA GLU A 21 15.07 -18.35 -2.64
C GLU A 21 15.50 -17.28 -1.61
N VAL A 22 15.79 -16.07 -2.06
CA VAL A 22 16.24 -14.97 -1.18
C VAL A 22 15.15 -14.56 -0.19
N LEU A 23 13.90 -14.41 -0.66
CA LEU A 23 12.77 -14.08 0.19
C LEU A 23 12.55 -15.14 1.29
N ASN A 24 12.70 -16.42 0.93
CA ASN A 24 12.61 -17.52 1.89
C ASN A 24 13.79 -17.52 2.87
N ARG A 25 15.01 -17.25 2.41
CA ARG A 25 16.19 -17.11 3.29
C ARG A 25 16.00 -15.98 4.30
N GLN A 26 15.50 -14.81 3.87
CA GLN A 26 15.21 -13.69 4.77
C GLN A 26 14.13 -14.01 5.80
N ARG A 27 13.08 -14.74 5.41
CA ARG A 27 12.05 -15.17 6.36
C ARG A 27 12.61 -16.17 7.38
N ASN A 28 13.48 -17.08 6.95
CA ASN A 28 14.05 -18.10 7.81
C ASN A 28 15.14 -17.54 8.74
N SER A 29 15.86 -16.49 8.35
CA SER A 29 16.92 -15.88 9.19
C SER A 29 16.39 -15.34 10.51
N LEU A 30 15.10 -14.95 10.58
CA LEU A 30 14.44 -14.52 11.81
C LEU A 30 14.41 -15.60 12.91
N PHE A 31 14.49 -16.87 12.53
CA PHE A 31 14.50 -18.00 13.46
C PHE A 31 15.91 -18.55 13.74
N ASP A 32 16.92 -18.00 13.07
CA ASP A 32 18.31 -18.47 13.12
C ASP A 32 19.31 -17.34 13.39
N MET A 33 18.84 -16.24 14.01
CA MET A 33 19.63 -15.04 14.25
C MET A 33 20.89 -15.30 15.10
N GLU A 34 20.88 -16.29 15.99
CA GLU A 34 22.03 -16.63 16.84
C GLU A 34 23.21 -17.24 16.07
N ASN A 35 22.96 -17.77 14.87
CA ASN A 35 23.96 -18.45 14.04
C ASN A 35 24.46 -17.60 12.87
N GLN A 36 23.97 -16.36 12.72
CA GLN A 36 24.33 -15.48 11.62
C GLN A 36 25.11 -14.26 12.10
N SER A 37 26.12 -13.87 11.32
CA SER A 37 26.81 -12.61 11.55
C SER A 37 25.93 -11.42 11.19
N GLU A 38 26.20 -10.27 11.83
CA GLU A 38 25.51 -9.01 11.51
C GLU A 38 25.70 -8.59 10.03
N GLU A 39 26.86 -8.89 9.46
CA GLU A 39 27.17 -8.64 8.05
C GLU A 39 26.30 -9.49 7.11
N GLU A 40 26.12 -10.78 7.41
CA GLU A 40 25.25 -11.67 6.62
C GLU A 40 23.78 -11.21 6.64
N LEU A 41 23.28 -10.85 7.82
CA LEU A 41 21.92 -10.31 7.98
C LEU A 41 21.73 -9.00 7.23
N THR A 42 22.73 -8.12 7.27
CA THR A 42 22.73 -6.85 6.55
C THR A 42 22.72 -7.07 5.03
N ASN A 43 23.57 -7.96 4.52
CA ASN A 43 23.63 -8.30 3.11
C ASN A 43 22.32 -8.91 2.61
N LEU A 44 21.73 -9.82 3.38
CA LEU A 44 20.44 -10.43 3.04
C LEU A 44 19.30 -9.42 3.04
N THR A 45 19.33 -8.44 3.96
CA THR A 45 18.37 -7.33 4.00
C THR A 45 18.46 -6.47 2.74
N TYR A 46 19.67 -6.12 2.29
CA TYR A 46 19.86 -5.37 1.04
C TYR A 46 19.46 -6.16 -0.19
N GLU A 47 19.79 -7.46 -0.25
CA GLU A 47 19.40 -8.34 -1.35
C GLU A 47 17.87 -8.46 -1.45
N THR A 48 17.21 -8.65 -0.31
CA THR A 48 15.74 -8.69 -0.23
C THR A 48 15.13 -7.35 -0.65
N SER A 49 15.69 -6.23 -0.20
CA SER A 49 15.23 -4.89 -0.60
C SER A 49 15.39 -4.65 -2.10
N GLY A 50 16.47 -5.17 -2.70
CA GLY A 50 16.68 -5.15 -4.15
C GLY A 50 15.58 -5.90 -4.91
N ILE A 51 15.19 -7.07 -4.42
CA ILE A 51 14.07 -7.84 -4.99
C ILE A 51 12.74 -7.08 -4.87
N LEU A 52 12.47 -6.47 -3.71
CA LEU A 52 11.28 -5.62 -3.56
C LEU A 52 11.31 -4.45 -4.56
N GLY A 53 12.49 -3.87 -4.82
CA GLY A 53 12.70 -2.86 -5.85
C GLY A 53 12.34 -3.37 -7.24
N GLU A 54 12.89 -4.52 -7.64
CA GLU A 54 12.57 -5.17 -8.92
C GLU A 54 11.06 -5.42 -9.06
N ILE A 55 10.39 -5.92 -8.01
CA ILE A 55 8.93 -6.14 -8.02
C ILE A 55 8.15 -4.80 -8.15
N ALA A 56 8.60 -3.76 -7.46
CA ALA A 56 7.99 -2.43 -7.54
C ALA A 56 8.10 -1.86 -8.96
N ASP A 57 9.25 -2.04 -9.62
CA ASP A 57 9.46 -1.61 -11.00
C ASP A 57 8.48 -2.29 -11.97
N LEU A 58 8.23 -3.60 -11.79
CA LEU A 58 7.20 -4.31 -12.59
C LEU A 58 5.80 -3.72 -12.38
N ALA A 59 5.45 -3.37 -11.13
CA ALA A 59 4.16 -2.77 -10.80
C ALA A 59 3.99 -1.35 -11.39
N ILE A 60 5.06 -0.55 -11.33
CA ILE A 60 5.14 0.79 -11.92
C ILE A 60 5.02 0.70 -13.44
N GLU A 61 5.78 -0.19 -14.08
CA GLU A 61 5.74 -0.43 -15.51
C GLU A 61 4.33 -0.88 -15.94
N TYR A 62 3.73 -1.85 -15.25
CA TYR A 62 2.37 -2.30 -15.55
C TYR A 62 1.33 -1.17 -15.47
N GLY A 63 1.48 -0.31 -14.47
CA GLY A 63 0.57 0.79 -14.21
C GLY A 63 0.54 1.84 -15.32
N ASN A 64 1.68 2.08 -15.98
CA ASN A 64 1.84 3.09 -17.03
C ASN A 64 1.38 4.49 -16.58
N PHE A 65 1.80 4.85 -15.37
CA PHE A 65 1.39 6.09 -14.73
C PHE A 65 2.05 7.28 -15.42
N LYS A 66 1.34 8.42 -15.43
CA LYS A 66 1.94 9.71 -15.83
C LYS A 66 2.55 10.36 -14.59
N ASP A 67 3.54 9.69 -14.03
CA ASP A 67 4.15 9.95 -12.73
C ASP A 67 5.55 9.33 -12.68
N ASP A 68 6.38 9.88 -11.80
CA ASP A 68 7.69 9.35 -11.47
C ASP A 68 7.66 8.84 -10.02
N PHE A 69 8.36 7.74 -9.77
CA PHE A 69 8.40 7.12 -8.44
C PHE A 69 9.84 7.07 -7.93
N ASP A 70 9.99 7.33 -6.64
CA ASP A 70 11.25 7.14 -5.93
C ASP A 70 11.17 5.88 -5.09
N THR A 71 12.00 4.90 -5.45
CA THR A 71 12.15 3.59 -4.81
C THR A 71 13.52 3.46 -4.14
N SER A 72 14.25 4.56 -3.94
CA SER A 72 15.63 4.54 -3.43
C SER A 72 15.75 4.31 -1.92
N LYS A 73 14.63 4.31 -1.19
CA LYS A 73 14.60 4.25 0.27
C LYS A 73 13.92 2.97 0.74
N MET A 74 14.44 2.43 1.84
CA MET A 74 13.83 1.34 2.58
C MET A 74 14.02 1.55 4.08
N TYR A 75 13.25 0.83 4.88
CA TYR A 75 13.48 0.72 6.31
C TYR A 75 13.27 -0.72 6.76
N VAL A 76 13.84 -1.09 7.89
CA VAL A 76 13.74 -2.44 8.44
C VAL A 76 12.68 -2.46 9.53
N ASN A 77 11.68 -3.32 9.37
CA ASN A 77 10.71 -3.66 10.41
C ASN A 77 11.20 -4.87 11.20
N LEU A 78 10.50 -5.18 12.31
CA LEU A 78 10.81 -6.32 13.16
C LEU A 78 10.90 -7.66 12.38
N TYR A 79 10.14 -7.80 11.31
CA TYR A 79 10.02 -9.06 10.55
C TYR A 79 10.58 -8.99 9.11
N GLY A 80 11.27 -7.91 8.75
CA GLY A 80 11.90 -7.80 7.43
C GLY A 80 11.93 -6.38 6.87
N PRO A 81 12.60 -6.20 5.71
CA PRO A 81 12.67 -4.92 5.03
C PRO A 81 11.33 -4.49 4.45
N SER A 82 11.15 -3.17 4.36
CA SER A 82 10.04 -2.50 3.73
C SER A 82 10.58 -1.45 2.76
N LEU A 83 10.39 -1.69 1.47
CA LEU A 83 10.67 -0.72 0.42
C LEU A 83 9.66 0.43 0.51
N ILE A 84 10.16 1.66 0.40
CA ILE A 84 9.34 2.87 0.31
C ILE A 84 9.23 3.25 -1.18
N ILE A 85 8.00 3.30 -1.69
CA ILE A 85 7.68 3.72 -3.05
C ILE A 85 6.94 5.06 -2.94
N GLU A 86 7.58 6.15 -3.31
CA GLU A 86 7.04 7.51 -3.18
C GLU A 86 6.65 8.08 -4.54
N SER A 87 5.37 8.43 -4.74
CA SER A 87 4.91 9.14 -5.94
C SER A 87 5.37 10.59 -5.90
N LYS A 88 6.07 11.05 -6.94
CA LYS A 88 6.49 12.46 -7.04
C LYS A 88 5.35 13.39 -7.41
N LYS A 89 4.28 12.87 -8.03
CA LYS A 89 3.12 13.66 -8.40
C LYS A 89 2.12 13.84 -7.26
N THR A 90 1.71 12.75 -6.62
CA THR A 90 0.68 12.79 -5.56
C THR A 90 1.28 13.05 -4.19
N GLY A 91 2.59 12.78 -4.02
CA GLY A 91 3.25 12.74 -2.71
C GLY A 91 2.87 11.51 -1.89
N GLY A 92 2.03 10.62 -2.42
CA GLY A 92 1.58 9.41 -1.74
C GLY A 92 2.70 8.39 -1.60
N THR A 93 2.68 7.67 -0.48
CA THR A 93 3.68 6.66 -0.15
C THR A 93 3.04 5.28 -0.08
N TYR A 94 3.69 4.32 -0.72
CA TYR A 94 3.33 2.91 -0.73
C TYR A 94 4.49 2.12 -0.16
N TYR A 95 4.18 1.06 0.57
CA TYR A 95 5.17 0.22 1.21
C TYR A 95 5.01 -1.20 0.71
N LEU A 96 6.01 -1.69 -0.01
CA LEU A 96 6.10 -3.09 -0.42
C LEU A 96 7.13 -3.76 0.51
N ALA A 97 6.68 -4.74 1.27
CA ALA A 97 7.45 -5.26 2.40
C ALA A 97 7.25 -6.75 2.59
N THR A 98 8.15 -7.34 3.38
CA THR A 98 8.08 -8.75 3.78
C THR A 98 7.91 -8.89 5.28
N ASP A 99 7.14 -9.88 5.71
CA ASP A 99 7.05 -10.33 7.09
C ASP A 99 6.96 -11.87 7.17
N LEU A 100 6.63 -12.39 8.35
CA LEU A 100 6.44 -13.82 8.59
C LEU A 100 5.27 -14.42 7.80
N GLU A 101 4.27 -13.61 7.47
CA GLU A 101 3.05 -14.01 6.76
C GLU A 101 3.21 -13.90 5.24
N GLY A 102 4.26 -13.24 4.75
CA GLY A 102 4.66 -13.21 3.34
C GLY A 102 5.00 -11.81 2.85
N ILE A 103 4.57 -11.49 1.62
CA ILE A 103 4.75 -10.15 1.04
C ILE A 103 3.46 -9.37 1.25
N TYR A 104 3.58 -8.07 1.53
CA TYR A 104 2.43 -7.18 1.57
C TYR A 104 2.70 -5.83 0.93
N LEU A 105 1.66 -5.25 0.37
CA LEU A 105 1.61 -3.89 -0.13
C LEU A 105 0.65 -3.10 0.75
N THR A 106 1.10 -1.97 1.30
CA THR A 106 0.26 -1.11 2.14
C THR A 106 0.42 0.37 1.82
N THR A 107 -0.64 1.15 2.01
CA THR A 107 -0.61 2.61 1.88
C THR A 107 -1.65 3.25 2.81
N SER A 108 -1.44 4.52 3.15
CA SER A 108 -2.48 5.43 3.64
C SER A 108 -2.60 6.56 2.64
N PHE A 109 -3.84 6.93 2.33
CA PHE A 109 -4.10 7.94 1.29
C PHE A 109 -3.97 9.35 1.84
N LEU A 110 -3.23 10.18 1.11
CA LEU A 110 -3.21 11.62 1.35
C LEU A 110 -4.52 12.27 0.88
N HIS A 111 -4.76 13.50 1.32
CA HIS A 111 -5.91 14.30 0.91
C HIS A 111 -7.27 13.62 1.17
N ALA A 112 -7.38 12.88 2.28
CA ALA A 112 -8.61 12.18 2.63
C ALA A 112 -9.79 13.12 2.92
N ASP A 113 -9.53 14.41 3.15
CA ASP A 113 -10.54 15.48 3.19
C ASP A 113 -11.35 15.59 1.89
N ASN A 114 -10.79 15.10 0.78
CA ASN A 114 -11.45 15.06 -0.51
C ASN A 114 -12.40 13.88 -0.69
N LEU A 115 -12.52 12.95 0.27
CA LEU A 115 -13.37 11.75 0.15
C LEU A 115 -14.82 12.09 -0.24
N LYS A 116 -15.38 13.19 0.30
CA LYS A 116 -16.73 13.68 -0.06
C LYS A 116 -16.93 14.03 -1.54
N ASN A 117 -15.85 14.20 -2.30
CA ASN A 117 -15.90 14.55 -3.72
C ASN A 117 -15.70 13.34 -4.62
N MET A 118 -15.55 12.13 -4.05
CA MET A 118 -15.26 10.93 -4.81
C MET A 118 -16.51 10.38 -5.49
N SER A 119 -16.37 10.05 -6.78
CA SER A 119 -17.41 9.40 -7.57
C SER A 119 -17.33 7.87 -7.47
N ASP A 120 -18.30 7.16 -8.06
CA ASP A 120 -18.33 5.70 -8.15
C ASP A 120 -17.02 5.08 -8.65
N SER A 121 -16.26 5.78 -9.50
CA SER A 121 -14.96 5.29 -9.97
C SER A 121 -13.97 5.03 -8.84
N PHE A 122 -14.01 5.81 -7.76
CA PHE A 122 -13.16 5.63 -6.59
C PHE A 122 -13.53 4.35 -5.84
N TRP A 123 -14.83 4.21 -5.57
CA TRP A 123 -15.39 3.07 -4.85
C TRP A 123 -15.20 1.76 -5.61
N LEU A 124 -15.27 1.80 -6.95
CA LEU A 124 -14.95 0.65 -7.80
C LEU A 124 -13.50 0.20 -7.66
N GLU A 125 -12.53 1.11 -7.50
CA GLU A 125 -11.13 0.71 -7.24
C GLU A 125 -10.98 0.10 -5.84
N LEU A 126 -11.66 0.65 -4.81
CA LEU A 126 -11.72 0.02 -3.48
C LEU A 126 -12.31 -1.39 -3.53
N PHE A 127 -13.40 -1.58 -4.27
CA PHE A 127 -14.00 -2.90 -4.43
C PHE A 127 -13.12 -3.87 -5.21
N LYS A 128 -12.22 -3.40 -6.08
CA LYS A 128 -11.19 -4.27 -6.68
C LYS A 128 -10.17 -4.69 -5.63
N LEU A 129 -9.74 -3.78 -4.76
CA LEU A 129 -8.84 -4.13 -3.66
C LEU A 129 -9.47 -5.18 -2.73
N LYS A 130 -10.74 -5.02 -2.36
CA LYS A 130 -11.48 -5.98 -1.52
C LYS A 130 -11.64 -7.38 -2.12
N LYS A 131 -11.31 -7.59 -3.41
CA LYS A 131 -11.35 -8.91 -4.06
C LYS A 131 -10.09 -9.73 -3.83
N PHE A 132 -8.99 -9.11 -3.42
CA PHE A 132 -7.79 -9.86 -3.06
C PHE A 132 -8.02 -10.56 -1.72
N SER A 133 -7.67 -11.84 -1.61
CA SER A 133 -7.93 -12.65 -0.42
C SER A 133 -7.21 -12.13 0.82
N GLY A 134 -6.05 -11.51 0.66
CA GLY A 134 -5.29 -10.89 1.74
C GLY A 134 -5.56 -9.40 1.93
N PHE A 135 -6.68 -8.87 1.42
CA PHE A 135 -7.04 -7.47 1.67
C PHE A 135 -7.40 -7.25 3.13
N GLU A 136 -6.75 -6.25 3.74
CA GLU A 136 -6.97 -5.81 5.10
C GLU A 136 -7.15 -4.29 5.13
N TYR A 137 -8.08 -3.84 5.97
CA TYR A 137 -8.24 -2.45 6.32
C TYR A 137 -7.96 -2.28 7.81
N GLU A 138 -7.09 -1.34 8.15
CA GLU A 138 -6.70 -1.07 9.53
C GLU A 138 -6.90 0.40 9.87
N GLU A 139 -7.56 0.65 11.00
CA GLU A 139 -7.65 1.99 11.57
C GLU A 139 -6.34 2.32 12.29
N ASN A 140 -5.56 3.22 11.71
CA ASN A 140 -4.25 3.70 12.17
C ASN A 140 -4.31 4.98 13.04
N SER A 141 -5.53 5.48 13.29
CA SER A 141 -5.81 6.67 14.08
C SER A 141 -7.10 6.44 14.88
N PHE A 142 -7.08 6.82 16.15
CA PHE A 142 -8.14 6.53 17.10
C PHE A 142 -8.75 7.81 17.65
N PHE A 143 -10.07 7.84 17.76
CA PHE A 143 -10.78 8.89 18.47
C PHE A 143 -10.67 8.69 19.98
N SER A 144 -10.60 9.79 20.73
CA SER A 144 -10.52 9.74 22.20
C SER A 144 -11.75 9.04 22.80
N ILE A 145 -11.60 8.55 24.04
CA ILE A 145 -12.72 7.88 24.74
C ILE A 145 -13.94 8.80 24.89
N ASP A 146 -13.73 10.12 24.99
CA ASP A 146 -14.80 11.10 25.09
C ASP A 146 -15.60 11.20 23.78
N VAL A 147 -14.93 11.17 22.63
CA VAL A 147 -15.59 11.12 21.32
C VAL A 147 -16.36 9.80 21.15
N GLN A 148 -15.77 8.68 21.57
CA GLN A 148 -16.44 7.38 21.51
C GLN A 148 -17.70 7.34 22.38
N ARG A 149 -17.66 7.93 23.59
CA ARG A 149 -18.81 8.06 24.48
C ARG A 149 -19.87 9.04 23.97
N LYS A 150 -19.46 10.06 23.21
CA LYS A 150 -20.35 11.03 22.58
C LYS A 150 -21.12 10.42 21.40
N TYR A 151 -20.51 9.49 20.67
CA TYR A 151 -21.13 8.82 19.51
C TYR A 151 -21.09 7.29 19.59
N PRO A 152 -21.65 6.66 20.64
CA PRO A 152 -21.48 5.23 20.90
C PRO A 152 -21.98 4.36 19.74
N GLU A 153 -23.06 4.79 19.06
CA GLU A 153 -23.64 4.09 17.92
C GLU A 153 -22.70 3.93 16.72
N LEU A 154 -21.74 4.83 16.57
CA LEU A 154 -20.75 4.78 15.49
C LEU A 154 -19.59 3.83 15.82
N PHE A 155 -19.37 3.49 17.09
CA PHE A 155 -18.28 2.63 17.56
C PHE A 155 -18.72 1.21 17.91
N HIS A 156 -19.99 0.85 17.67
CA HIS A 156 -20.41 -0.55 17.66
C HIS A 156 -19.61 -1.35 16.62
N THR A 157 -19.61 -2.69 16.74
CA THR A 157 -18.74 -3.68 16.06
C THR A 157 -18.94 -3.81 14.53
N TYR A 158 -19.05 -2.69 13.83
CA TYR A 158 -19.06 -2.63 12.37
C TYR A 158 -17.65 -2.85 11.83
N LYS A 159 -17.49 -3.88 11.00
CA LYS A 159 -16.21 -4.24 10.37
C LYS A 159 -16.11 -3.84 8.90
N ASP A 160 -17.15 -3.24 8.31
CA ASP A 160 -17.11 -2.90 6.90
C ASP A 160 -16.24 -1.68 6.61
N THR A 161 -15.30 -1.84 5.68
CA THR A 161 -14.33 -0.83 5.25
C THR A 161 -14.96 0.51 4.88
N LEU A 162 -16.06 0.52 4.10
CA LEU A 162 -16.68 1.77 3.67
C LEU A 162 -17.27 2.52 4.86
N PHE A 163 -17.96 1.79 5.73
CA PHE A 163 -18.51 2.37 6.94
C PHE A 163 -17.41 2.98 7.81
N LEU A 164 -16.30 2.25 8.04
CA LEU A 164 -15.17 2.72 8.84
C LEU A 164 -14.53 3.98 8.23
N MET A 165 -14.32 4.00 6.91
CA MET A 165 -13.82 5.19 6.20
C MET A 165 -14.75 6.40 6.37
N PHE A 166 -16.05 6.24 6.15
CA PHE A 166 -17.02 7.33 6.31
C PHE A 166 -17.14 7.79 7.75
N ARG A 167 -17.16 6.85 8.70
CA ARG A 167 -17.17 7.17 10.13
C ARG A 167 -15.98 8.06 10.48
N LYS A 168 -14.75 7.66 10.09
CA LYS A 168 -13.55 8.48 10.30
C LYS A 168 -13.71 9.85 9.65
N PHE A 169 -14.09 9.89 8.38
CA PHE A 169 -14.26 11.14 7.64
C PHE A 169 -15.24 12.12 8.33
N PHE A 170 -16.42 11.65 8.73
CA PHE A 170 -17.44 12.49 9.35
C PHE A 170 -17.06 12.90 10.77
N LEU A 171 -16.50 11.99 11.57
CA LEU A 171 -16.07 12.31 12.92
C LEU A 171 -14.88 13.28 12.94
N SER A 172 -13.90 13.13 12.05
CA SER A 172 -12.79 14.06 11.95
C SER A 172 -13.26 15.48 11.62
N HIS A 173 -14.26 15.63 10.74
CA HIS A 173 -14.87 16.93 10.47
C HIS A 173 -15.65 17.48 11.68
N THR A 174 -16.43 16.63 12.36
CA THR A 174 -17.30 17.03 13.46
C THR A 174 -16.49 17.45 14.69
N GLU A 175 -15.41 16.72 14.99
CA GLU A 175 -14.51 16.97 16.09
C GLU A 175 -13.34 17.92 15.71
N LYS A 176 -13.38 18.51 14.51
CA LYS A 176 -12.42 19.51 14.01
C LYS A 176 -10.96 19.06 14.07
N HIS A 177 -10.69 17.81 13.73
CA HIS A 177 -9.33 17.33 13.54
C HIS A 177 -8.70 18.02 12.32
N ASN A 178 -7.45 18.47 12.47
CA ASN A 178 -6.72 19.15 11.40
C ASN A 178 -6.37 18.20 10.25
N ASP A 179 -6.04 16.95 10.57
CA ASP A 179 -5.70 15.93 9.59
C ASP A 179 -6.73 14.80 9.60
N ILE A 180 -7.28 14.53 8.42
CA ILE A 180 -8.20 13.42 8.20
C ILE A 180 -7.39 12.24 7.69
N ASP A 181 -7.37 11.18 8.47
CA ASP A 181 -6.76 9.90 8.13
C ASP A 181 -7.87 8.86 8.03
N ILE A 182 -7.98 8.21 6.87
CA ILE A 182 -9.03 7.23 6.59
C ILE A 182 -8.58 5.79 6.82
N GLY A 183 -7.37 5.55 7.33
CA GLY A 183 -6.85 4.22 7.62
C GLY A 183 -5.79 3.74 6.63
N ASN A 184 -5.21 2.60 6.97
CA ASN A 184 -4.27 1.87 6.13
C ASN A 184 -5.00 0.83 5.29
N PHE A 185 -4.62 0.73 4.02
CA PHE A 185 -5.11 -0.25 3.07
C PHE A 185 -3.97 -1.20 2.74
N LYS A 186 -4.14 -2.47 3.07
CA LYS A 186 -3.09 -3.49 2.92
C LYS A 186 -3.61 -4.65 2.09
N VAL A 187 -2.76 -5.23 1.25
CA VAL A 187 -2.98 -6.52 0.60
C VAL A 187 -1.79 -7.40 0.88
N LYS A 188 -2.04 -8.60 1.39
CA LYS A 188 -1.02 -9.60 1.73
C LYS A 188 -1.08 -10.81 0.79
N TRP A 189 0.06 -11.42 0.55
CA TRP A 189 0.22 -12.65 -0.23
C TRP A 189 1.12 -13.63 0.51
N LYS A 190 0.63 -14.87 0.64
CA LYS A 190 1.35 -15.88 1.41
C LYS A 190 2.50 -16.50 0.61
N PRO A 191 3.57 -16.98 1.27
CA PRO A 191 4.75 -17.53 0.59
C PRO A 191 4.52 -18.82 -0.19
N ASP A 192 3.44 -19.54 0.10
CA ASP A 192 3.02 -20.78 -0.57
C ASP A 192 2.13 -20.55 -1.79
N GLU A 193 1.76 -19.29 -2.08
CA GLU A 193 1.00 -18.94 -3.27
C GLU A 193 1.87 -19.00 -4.54
N ASP A 194 1.22 -19.21 -5.70
CA ASP A 194 1.89 -19.11 -7.00
C ASP A 194 2.52 -17.73 -7.15
N PHE A 195 3.86 -17.68 -7.20
CA PHE A 195 4.62 -16.45 -7.24
C PHE A 195 4.30 -15.60 -8.48
N SER A 196 4.02 -16.23 -9.63
CA SER A 196 3.61 -15.50 -10.84
C SER A 196 2.26 -14.81 -10.65
N LYS A 197 1.34 -15.49 -9.97
CA LYS A 197 0.04 -14.92 -9.59
C LYS A 197 0.21 -13.80 -8.58
N MET A 198 1.08 -13.96 -7.58
CA MET A 198 1.39 -12.91 -6.60
C MET A 198 1.90 -11.63 -7.28
N ILE A 199 2.88 -11.73 -8.19
CA ILE A 199 3.39 -10.58 -8.95
C ILE A 199 2.26 -9.91 -9.76
N SER A 200 1.41 -10.70 -10.41
CA SER A 200 0.22 -10.20 -11.11
C SER A 200 -0.69 -9.39 -10.18
N GLU A 201 -0.98 -9.91 -9.00
CA GLU A 201 -1.86 -9.28 -8.04
C GLU A 201 -1.25 -8.03 -7.41
N ILE A 202 0.06 -8.01 -7.11
CA ILE A 202 0.79 -6.82 -6.67
C ILE A 202 0.64 -5.69 -7.69
N CYS A 203 0.86 -5.99 -8.98
CA CYS A 203 0.71 -5.01 -10.05
C CYS A 203 -0.72 -4.41 -10.11
N LEU A 204 -1.73 -5.26 -9.91
CA LEU A 204 -3.14 -4.85 -9.92
C LEU A 204 -3.53 -4.06 -8.68
N ALA A 205 -3.05 -4.47 -7.50
CA ALA A 205 -3.29 -3.80 -6.22
C ALA A 205 -2.64 -2.41 -6.22
N PHE A 206 -1.35 -2.33 -6.59
CA PHE A 206 -0.63 -1.06 -6.70
C PHE A 206 -1.33 -0.08 -7.63
N LYS A 207 -1.75 -0.55 -8.81
CA LYS A 207 -2.51 0.28 -9.75
C LYS A 207 -3.84 0.78 -9.20
N SER A 208 -4.54 -0.04 -8.41
CA SER A 208 -5.83 0.36 -7.81
C SER A 208 -5.61 1.37 -6.68
N MET A 209 -4.64 1.11 -5.80
CA MET A 209 -4.23 2.05 -4.74
C MET A 209 -3.80 3.40 -5.33
N TYR A 210 -2.90 3.39 -6.32
CA TYR A 210 -2.44 4.62 -6.97
C TYR A 210 -3.57 5.43 -7.59
N LYS A 211 -4.53 4.76 -8.25
CA LYS A 211 -5.68 5.46 -8.83
C LYS A 211 -6.56 6.12 -7.78
N MET A 212 -6.74 5.47 -6.63
CA MET A 212 -7.50 6.06 -5.51
C MET A 212 -6.80 7.30 -4.98
N ASP A 213 -5.49 7.20 -4.73
CA ASP A 213 -4.65 8.32 -4.29
C ASP A 213 -4.68 9.48 -5.30
N TYR A 214 -4.48 9.19 -6.58
CA TYR A 214 -4.53 10.18 -7.66
C TYR A 214 -5.88 10.89 -7.74
N GLN A 215 -7.00 10.20 -7.52
CA GLN A 215 -8.32 10.82 -7.54
C GLN A 215 -8.50 11.81 -6.38
N LEU A 216 -8.02 11.47 -5.18
CA LEU A 216 -8.02 12.35 -4.01
C LEU A 216 -7.12 13.57 -4.24
N TRP A 217 -5.89 13.34 -4.70
CA TRP A 217 -4.91 14.38 -5.02
C TRP A 217 -5.42 15.36 -6.08
N LYS A 218 -6.03 14.86 -7.16
CA LYS A 218 -6.46 15.69 -8.29
C LYS A 218 -7.45 16.79 -7.87
N ILE A 219 -8.27 16.55 -6.85
CA ILE A 219 -9.18 17.57 -6.32
C ILE A 219 -8.38 18.72 -5.68
N THR A 220 -7.34 18.41 -4.90
CA THR A 220 -6.44 19.40 -4.31
C THR A 220 -5.69 20.19 -5.39
N ASP A 221 -5.10 19.50 -6.38
CA ASP A 221 -4.37 20.11 -7.49
C ASP A 221 -5.24 21.12 -8.28
N LEU A 222 -6.49 20.76 -8.58
CA LEU A 222 -7.44 21.65 -9.26
C LEU A 222 -7.80 22.90 -8.41
N ARG A 223 -7.92 22.75 -7.10
CA ARG A 223 -8.18 23.89 -6.19
C ARG A 223 -6.99 24.85 -6.16
N MET A 224 -5.77 24.33 -6.06
CA MET A 224 -4.55 25.14 -6.05
C MET A 224 -4.40 25.95 -7.34
N LYS A 225 -4.52 25.30 -8.51
CA LYS A 225 -4.44 25.97 -9.81
C LYS A 225 -5.46 27.08 -9.98
N LYS A 226 -6.69 26.88 -9.49
CA LYS A 226 -7.74 27.91 -9.54
C LYS A 226 -7.41 29.13 -8.68
N ASN A 227 -6.77 28.91 -7.52
CA ASN A 227 -6.36 30.00 -6.65
C ASN A 227 -5.20 30.80 -7.24
N ASP A 228 -4.26 30.16 -7.94
CA ASP A 228 -3.15 30.83 -8.60
C ASP A 228 -3.60 31.67 -9.80
N THR A 229 -4.59 31.21 -10.57
CA THR A 229 -5.17 32.00 -11.69
C THR A 229 -6.01 33.20 -11.24
N ARG A 230 -6.30 33.33 -9.95
CA ARG A 230 -7.10 34.43 -9.36
C ARG A 230 -6.24 35.48 -8.66
N LYS A 231 -4.93 35.24 -8.55
CA LYS A 231 -3.93 36.22 -8.11
C LYS A 231 -3.41 36.99 -9.32
#